data_AF-A0A976DYW8-F1
#
_entry.id   AF-A0A976DYW8-F1
#
_cell.length_a   1.000
_cell.length_b   1.000
_cell.length_c   1.000
_cell.angle_alpha   90.00
_cell.angle_beta   90.00
_cell.angle_gamma   90.00
#
_symmetry.space_group_name_H-M   'P 1'
#
loop_
_entity.id
_entity.type
_entity.pdbx_description
1 polymer ?
#
loop_
_entity_poly.entity_id
_entity_poly.type
_entity_poly.pdbx_seq_one_letter_code
_entity_poly.pdbx_strand_id
1 'polypeptide(L)'
;MRTSIDFPDALFRTLKASAAMQGTSLRDHVLQLIERGMQQPAQSELKRMPRPVSPIPTVPVRFQGSFPPELMTNAGINEFLAREEYETYLNVMKYGRGSGPLPSDSTDSPSEK
;
A
#
# COMPACT_ATOMS: atom_id res chain seq x y z
N MET A 1 48.95 -7.27 -0.15
CA MET A 1 48.60 -6.33 0.95
C MET A 1 47.65 -7.03 1.90
N ARG A 2 47.77 -6.81 3.22
CA ARG A 2 46.82 -7.34 4.21
C ARG A 2 45.80 -6.24 4.52
N THR A 3 44.55 -6.42 4.10
CA THR A 3 43.44 -5.54 4.47
C THR A 3 42.72 -6.13 5.68
N SER A 4 42.51 -5.32 6.72
CA SER A 4 41.65 -5.68 7.85
C SER A 4 40.26 -5.13 7.58
N ILE A 5 39.22 -5.94 7.81
CA ILE A 5 37.83 -5.53 7.68
C ILE A 5 37.15 -5.91 8.99
N ASP A 6 36.71 -4.91 9.73
CA ASP A 6 35.99 -5.10 10.99
C ASP A 6 34.48 -5.13 10.73
N PHE A 7 33.80 -6.05 11.40
CA PHE A 7 32.35 -6.25 11.30
C PHE A 7 31.70 -6.13 12.68
N PRO A 8 30.47 -5.60 12.78
CA PRO A 8 29.69 -5.70 14.01
C PRO A 8 29.50 -7.16 14.45
N ASP A 9 29.48 -7.45 15.75
CA ASP A 9 29.40 -8.83 16.28
C ASP A 9 28.21 -9.62 15.71
N ALA A 10 27.04 -8.96 15.60
CA ALA A 10 25.85 -9.57 15.01
C ALA A 10 26.10 -10.05 13.56
N LEU A 11 26.76 -9.21 12.75
CA LEU A 11 27.08 -9.53 11.36
C LEU A 11 28.13 -10.65 11.28
N PHE A 12 29.12 -10.63 12.17
CA PHE A 12 30.14 -11.66 12.24
C PHE A 12 29.53 -13.04 12.53
N ARG A 13 28.58 -13.12 13.47
CA ARG A 13 27.85 -14.37 13.78
C ARG A 13 27.10 -14.90 12.57
N THR A 14 26.39 -14.02 11.85
CA THR A 14 25.64 -14.43 10.65
C THR A 14 26.56 -14.90 9.52
N LEU A 15 27.67 -14.21 9.29
CA LEU A 15 28.65 -14.60 8.28
C LEU A 15 29.30 -15.94 8.62
N LYS A 16 29.62 -16.18 9.90
CA LYS A 16 30.17 -17.45 10.36
C LYS A 16 29.19 -18.61 10.19
N ALA A 17 27.91 -18.40 10.53
CA ALA A 17 26.87 -19.40 10.31
C ALA A 17 26.70 -19.72 8.81
N SER A 18 26.63 -18.68 7.97
CA SER A 18 26.52 -18.82 6.51
C SER A 18 27.71 -19.57 5.89
N ALA A 19 28.93 -19.23 6.30
CA ALA A 19 30.15 -19.93 5.86
C ALA A 19 30.14 -21.41 6.26
N ALA A 20 29.73 -21.71 7.50
CA ALA A 20 29.60 -23.08 7.98
C ALA A 20 28.55 -23.89 7.19
N MET A 21 27.40 -23.27 6.88
CA MET A 21 26.35 -23.90 6.06
C MET A 21 26.82 -24.21 4.63
N GLN A 22 27.70 -23.38 4.08
CA GLN A 22 28.27 -23.57 2.74
C GLN A 22 29.51 -24.47 2.74
N GLY A 23 30.01 -24.86 3.92
CA GLY A 23 31.23 -25.67 4.05
C GLY A 23 32.51 -24.93 3.62
N THR A 24 32.51 -23.60 3.63
CA THR A 24 33.63 -22.77 3.19
C THR A 24 34.28 -22.02 4.37
N SER A 25 35.51 -21.54 4.16
CA SER A 25 36.15 -20.69 5.17
C SER A 25 35.45 -19.33 5.23
N LEU A 26 35.43 -18.71 6.42
CA LEU A 26 34.85 -17.37 6.58
C LEU A 26 35.51 -16.34 5.64
N ARG A 27 36.83 -16.46 5.43
CA ARG A 27 37.57 -15.59 4.53
C ARG A 27 37.08 -15.72 3.09
N ASP A 28 36.98 -16.95 2.59
CA ASP A 28 36.58 -17.20 1.20
C ASP A 28 35.13 -16.81 0.97
N HIS A 29 34.26 -17.06 1.96
CA HIS A 29 32.87 -16.65 1.93
C HIS A 29 32.73 -15.12 1.82
N VAL A 30 33.48 -14.37 2.64
CA VAL A 30 33.49 -12.91 2.58
C VAL A 30 34.03 -12.40 1.24
N LEU A 31 35.10 -13.01 0.71
CA LEU A 31 35.63 -12.65 -0.60
C LEU A 31 34.60 -12.84 -1.72
N GLN A 32 33.92 -13.98 -1.75
CA GLN A 32 32.86 -14.25 -2.73
C GLN A 32 31.71 -13.24 -2.64
N LEU A 33 31.32 -12.84 -1.42
CA LEU A 33 30.30 -11.81 -1.22
C LEU A 33 30.75 -10.45 -1.74
N ILE A 34 32.00 -10.07 -1.49
CA ILE A 34 32.58 -8.82 -2.00
C ILE A 34 32.65 -8.84 -3.53
N GLU A 35 33.19 -9.90 -4.11
CA GLU A 35 33.27 -10.08 -5.57
C GLU A 35 31.88 -9.98 -6.21
N ARG A 36 30.90 -10.69 -5.65
CA ARG A 36 29.51 -10.61 -6.11
C ARG A 36 28.94 -9.19 -6.01
N GLY A 37 29.21 -8.49 -4.90
CA GLY A 37 28.78 -7.11 -4.70
C GLY A 37 29.43 -6.13 -5.69
N MET A 38 30.67 -6.39 -6.10
CA MET A 38 31.38 -5.58 -7.10
C MET A 38 30.89 -5.81 -8.52
N GLN A 39 30.45 -7.03 -8.86
CA GLN A 39 29.87 -7.36 -10.17
C GLN A 39 28.41 -6.92 -10.31
N GLN A 40 27.73 -6.64 -9.20
CA GLN A 40 26.34 -6.24 -9.23
C GLN A 40 26.25 -4.79 -9.70
N PRO A 41 25.55 -4.48 -10.81
CA PRO A 41 25.35 -3.10 -11.23
C PRO A 41 24.69 -2.36 -10.07
N ALA A 42 25.20 -1.16 -9.77
CA ALA A 42 24.69 -0.36 -8.67
C ALA A 42 23.16 -0.28 -8.82
N GLN A 43 22.40 -0.48 -7.74
CA GLN A 43 20.93 -0.45 -7.82
C GLN A 43 20.39 0.88 -8.38
N SER A 44 21.21 1.93 -8.41
CA SER A 44 20.98 3.19 -9.11
C SER A 44 20.93 3.07 -10.64
N GLU A 45 21.62 2.11 -11.25
CA GLU A 45 21.55 1.81 -12.69
C GLU A 45 20.32 0.97 -13.04
N LEU A 46 19.90 0.06 -12.16
CA LEU A 46 18.66 -0.72 -12.34
C LEU A 46 17.40 0.15 -12.29
N LYS A 47 17.44 1.28 -11.56
CA LYS A 47 16.36 2.30 -11.59
C LYS A 47 16.30 3.10 -12.90
N ARG A 48 17.37 3.12 -13.70
CA ARG A 48 17.41 3.83 -14.99
C ARG A 48 16.95 2.99 -16.18
N MET A 49 16.81 1.67 -16.01
CA MET A 49 16.23 0.88 -17.09
C MET A 49 14.73 1.17 -17.19
N PRO A 50 14.20 1.53 -18.37
CA PRO A 50 12.76 1.69 -18.55
C PRO A 50 12.10 0.35 -18.24
N ARG A 51 11.38 0.30 -17.13
CA ARG A 51 10.59 -0.87 -16.74
C ARG A 51 9.59 -1.12 -17.88
N PRO A 52 9.44 -2.36 -18.39
CA PRO A 52 8.40 -2.65 -19.36
C PRO A 52 7.05 -2.31 -18.71
N VAL A 53 6.38 -1.31 -19.25
CA VAL A 53 5.05 -0.90 -18.79
C VAL A 53 4.11 -1.99 -19.26
N SER A 54 3.74 -2.92 -18.37
CA SER A 54 2.66 -3.84 -18.68
C SER A 54 1.38 -3.03 -18.89
N PRO A 55 0.56 -3.32 -19.91
CA PRO A 55 -0.70 -2.62 -20.10
C PRO A 55 -1.57 -2.77 -18.85
N ILE A 56 -2.13 -1.65 -18.38
CA ILE A 56 -3.05 -1.64 -17.24
C ILE A 56 -4.29 -2.46 -17.64
N PRO A 57 -4.76 -3.40 -16.81
CA PRO A 57 -5.99 -4.13 -17.11
C PRO A 57 -7.16 -3.14 -17.19
N THR A 58 -7.74 -2.98 -18.37
CA THR A 58 -8.90 -2.10 -18.61
C THR A 58 -10.18 -2.92 -18.56
N VAL A 59 -11.18 -2.45 -17.81
CA VAL A 59 -12.53 -3.01 -17.82
C VAL A 59 -13.41 -2.17 -18.75
N PRO A 60 -14.13 -2.76 -19.72
CA PRO A 60 -15.04 -2.01 -20.58
C PRO A 60 -16.24 -1.51 -19.77
N VAL A 61 -16.37 -0.19 -19.64
CA VAL A 61 -17.53 0.44 -19.01
C VAL A 61 -18.67 0.48 -20.03
N ARG A 62 -19.84 -0.10 -19.70
CA ARG A 62 -21.03 -0.12 -20.58
C ARG A 62 -21.86 1.17 -20.54
N PHE A 63 -21.32 2.25 -19.96
CA PHE A 63 -22.01 3.53 -19.80
C PHE A 63 -21.81 4.38 -21.04
N GLN A 64 -22.90 4.70 -21.75
CA GLN A 64 -22.89 5.53 -22.95
C GLN A 64 -23.33 6.98 -22.67
N GLY A 65 -23.44 7.39 -21.41
CA GLY A 65 -23.85 8.73 -21.01
C GLY A 65 -22.70 9.66 -20.62
N SER A 66 -22.99 10.95 -20.46
CA SER A 66 -22.17 11.87 -19.68
C SER A 66 -22.52 11.74 -18.20
N PHE A 67 -21.53 11.73 -17.31
CA PHE A 67 -21.82 11.89 -15.89
C PHE A 67 -22.38 13.29 -15.64
N PRO A 68 -23.44 13.43 -14.84
CA PRO A 68 -23.94 14.74 -14.45
C PRO A 68 -22.84 15.50 -13.69
N PRO A 69 -22.66 16.81 -13.93
CA PRO A 69 -21.55 17.59 -13.38
C PRO A 69 -21.53 17.60 -11.85
N GLU A 70 -22.69 17.44 -11.21
CA GLU A 70 -22.82 17.36 -9.76
C GLU A 70 -22.08 16.14 -9.18
N LEU A 71 -22.05 15.01 -9.91
CA LEU A 71 -21.37 13.78 -9.49
C LEU A 71 -19.88 13.75 -9.85
N MET A 72 -19.34 14.83 -10.42
CA MET A 72 -17.90 14.93 -10.72
C MET A 72 -17.07 15.38 -9.51
N THR A 73 -17.71 15.64 -8.37
CA THR A 73 -17.03 15.99 -7.11
C THR A 73 -17.37 14.99 -6.01
N ASN A 74 -16.42 14.74 -5.10
CA ASN A 74 -16.67 13.87 -3.94
C ASN A 74 -17.85 14.36 -3.09
N ALA A 75 -18.04 15.68 -2.99
CA ALA A 75 -19.15 16.27 -2.26
C ALA A 75 -20.51 15.91 -2.87
N GLY A 76 -20.66 16.05 -4.19
CA GLY A 76 -21.91 15.69 -4.87
C GLY A 76 -22.17 14.18 -4.92
N ILE A 77 -21.12 13.35 -4.99
CA ILE A 77 -21.25 11.89 -4.83
C ILE A 77 -21.80 11.55 -3.44
N ASN A 78 -21.24 12.16 -2.38
CA ASN A 78 -21.68 11.90 -1.01
C ASN A 78 -23.12 12.38 -0.77
N GLU A 79 -23.52 13.51 -1.35
CA GLU A 79 -24.90 14.00 -1.26
C GLU A 79 -25.89 13.07 -1.99
N PHE A 80 -25.52 12.59 -3.18
CA PHE A 80 -26.33 11.64 -3.93
C PHE A 80 -26.53 10.32 -3.17
N LEU A 81 -25.45 9.77 -2.61
CA LEU A 81 -25.52 8.57 -1.79
C LEU A 81 -26.36 8.78 -0.53
N ALA A 82 -26.17 9.91 0.16
CA ALA A 82 -26.98 10.25 1.33
C ALA A 82 -28.48 10.39 0.99
N ARG A 83 -28.81 10.87 -0.21
CA ARG A 83 -30.19 10.96 -0.70
C ARG A 83 -30.80 9.58 -0.95
N GLU A 84 -30.08 8.68 -1.63
CA GLU A 84 -30.54 7.29 -1.85
C GLU A 84 -30.69 6.51 -0.53
N GLU A 85 -29.76 6.69 0.41
CA GLU A 85 -29.84 6.11 1.76
C GLU A 85 -31.08 6.60 2.52
N TYR A 86 -31.38 7.90 2.43
CA TYR A 86 -32.57 8.50 3.04
C TYR A 86 -33.87 7.97 2.41
N GLU A 87 -33.93 7.82 1.08
CA GLU A 87 -35.10 7.24 0.41
C GLU A 87 -35.29 5.75 0.74
N THR A 88 -34.18 5.02 0.87
CA THR A 88 -34.18 3.62 1.33
C THR A 88 -34.69 3.53 2.76
N TYR A 89 -34.22 4.41 3.66
CA TYR A 89 -34.72 4.52 5.02
C TYR A 89 -36.22 4.84 5.07
N LEU A 90 -36.69 5.81 4.27
CA LEU A 90 -38.12 6.14 4.19
C LEU A 90 -38.96 4.97 3.68
N ASN A 91 -38.46 4.21 2.70
CA ASN A 91 -39.15 3.00 2.24
C ASN A 91 -39.17 1.90 3.31
N VAL A 92 -38.09 1.73 4.06
CA VAL A 92 -38.05 0.81 5.21
C VAL A 92 -38.98 1.30 6.33
N MET A 93 -39.10 2.59 6.59
CA MET A 93 -40.03 3.13 7.59
C MET A 93 -41.50 3.05 7.15
N LYS A 94 -41.76 3.25 5.86
CA LYS A 94 -43.12 3.24 5.29
C LYS A 94 -43.67 1.84 5.10
N TYR A 95 -42.81 0.86 4.81
CA TYR A 95 -43.21 -0.51 4.48
C TYR A 95 -42.66 -1.56 5.46
N GLY A 96 -41.66 -1.23 6.27
CA GLY A 96 -41.08 -2.09 7.30
C GLY A 96 -41.79 -1.90 8.64
N ARG A 97 -42.80 -2.73 8.90
CA ARG A 97 -43.34 -2.91 10.25
C ARG A 97 -42.24 -3.45 11.17
N GLY A 98 -41.81 -2.65 12.16
CA GLY A 98 -41.37 -3.16 13.47
C GLY A 98 -39.91 -2.90 13.88
N SER A 99 -39.77 -1.99 14.86
CA SER A 99 -38.75 -1.95 15.92
C SER A 99 -37.25 -1.86 15.57
N GLY A 100 -36.65 -0.68 15.77
CA GLY A 100 -35.20 -0.49 15.93
C GLY A 100 -34.91 0.93 16.49
N PRO A 101 -33.93 1.09 17.41
CA PRO A 101 -33.82 2.27 18.27
C PRO A 101 -33.31 3.52 17.54
N LEU A 102 -33.81 4.68 17.97
CA LEU A 102 -33.39 6.01 17.52
C LEU A 102 -31.90 6.23 17.85
N PRO A 103 -31.05 6.70 16.92
CA PRO A 103 -29.76 7.27 17.29
C PRO A 103 -29.99 8.62 17.98
N SER A 104 -29.43 8.76 19.18
CA SER A 104 -29.40 9.99 19.96
C SER A 104 -28.66 11.10 19.20
N ASP A 105 -29.32 12.25 19.02
CA ASP A 105 -28.68 13.51 18.67
C ASP A 105 -27.62 13.86 19.74
N SER A 106 -26.36 13.63 19.42
CA SER A 106 -25.23 14.28 20.08
C SER A 106 -24.78 15.43 19.19
N THR A 107 -25.57 16.51 19.18
CA THR A 107 -25.11 17.82 18.74
C THR A 107 -24.17 18.37 19.82
N ASP A 108 -22.88 18.07 19.69
CA ASP A 108 -21.84 18.75 20.45
C ASP A 108 -21.64 20.14 19.84
N SER A 109 -22.34 21.13 20.40
CA SER A 109 -21.95 22.54 20.30
C SER A 109 -20.99 22.84 21.44
N PRO A 110 -19.89 23.56 21.17
CA PRO A 110 -19.72 24.77 21.96
C PRO A 110 -19.15 25.97 21.18
N SER A 111 -19.92 27.05 21.31
CA SER A 111 -19.48 28.39 21.72
C SER A 111 -18.44 29.16 20.89
N GLU A 112 -18.97 30.18 20.22
CA GLU A 112 -18.27 31.39 19.80
C GLU A 112 -17.47 32.04 20.93
N LYS A 113 -16.33 32.64 20.54
CA LYS A 113 -15.77 33.82 21.18
C LYS A 113 -15.17 34.75 20.13
#